data_AF-A0A6P0YNH3-F1
#
_entry.id   AF-A0A6P0YNH3-F1
#
_cell.length_a   1.000
_cell.length_b   1.000
_cell.length_c   1.000
_cell.angle_alpha   90.00
_cell.angle_beta   90.00
_cell.angle_gamma   90.00
#
_symmetry.space_group_name_H-M   'P 1'
#
loop_
_entity.id
_entity.type
_entity.pdbx_description
1 polymer ?
#
loop_
_entity_poly.entity_id
_entity_poly.type
_entity_poly.pdbx_seq_one_letter_code
_entity_poly.pdbx_strand_id
1 'polypeptide(L)'
;MSNLRTRVISRISGSHTCRESPIPTSITVPQDKERGDRSRPPINKLVDPDAIAAIRLIMAHNDATTLHRDKWRISTDPLRVLLAQVGKNTTPKIMEAMKAMKTELDEHHKKHGLGQRHNRTHGGAEKIGEIISMTENK
;
A
#
# COMPACT_ATOMS: atom_id res chain seq x y z
N MET A 1 -46.14 -47.51 -0.11
CA MET A 1 -46.47 -47.97 1.25
C MET A 1 -46.01 -46.90 2.23
N SER A 2 -46.97 -46.35 2.96
CA SER A 2 -46.89 -45.22 3.88
C SER A 2 -46.31 -45.59 5.25
N ASN A 3 -45.70 -44.62 5.94
CA ASN A 3 -46.01 -44.16 7.33
C ASN A 3 -44.78 -43.44 7.94
N LEU A 4 -44.78 -42.11 8.08
CA LEU A 4 -45.28 -41.31 9.22
C LEU A 4 -44.56 -41.58 10.55
N ARG A 5 -43.79 -40.59 11.04
CA ARG A 5 -44.01 -39.99 12.37
C ARG A 5 -43.30 -38.65 12.57
N THR A 6 -44.16 -37.66 12.76
CA THR A 6 -43.99 -36.26 13.18
C THR A 6 -43.61 -36.12 14.66
N ARG A 7 -42.74 -35.15 15.00
CA ARG A 7 -42.78 -34.26 16.20
C ARG A 7 -42.02 -32.97 15.84
N VAL A 8 -42.68 -31.83 15.57
CA VAL A 8 -43.18 -30.81 16.52
C VAL A 8 -42.15 -30.45 17.60
N ILE A 9 -41.47 -29.31 17.40
CA ILE A 9 -40.96 -28.48 18.51
C ILE A 9 -41.32 -27.03 18.20
N SER A 10 -41.86 -26.42 19.24
CA SER A 10 -42.66 -25.21 19.25
C SER A 10 -41.86 -23.92 19.10
N ARG A 11 -42.62 -22.92 18.62
CA ARG A 11 -42.40 -21.49 18.64
C ARG A 11 -41.84 -20.99 19.98
N ILE A 12 -40.86 -20.10 19.92
CA ILE A 12 -40.70 -19.04 20.92
C ILE A 12 -40.75 -17.71 20.18
N SER A 13 -41.88 -17.03 20.38
CA SER A 13 -42.07 -15.61 20.14
C SER A 13 -41.37 -14.86 21.26
N GLY A 14 -40.54 -13.88 20.92
CA GLY A 14 -39.83 -13.03 21.85
C GLY A 14 -39.56 -11.67 21.22
N SER A 15 -40.63 -10.88 21.09
CA SER A 15 -40.57 -9.46 20.77
C SER A 15 -40.06 -8.66 21.97
N HIS A 16 -38.86 -8.11 21.88
CA HIS A 16 -38.44 -6.99 22.73
C HIS A 16 -37.85 -5.89 21.86
N THR A 17 -38.60 -4.79 21.80
CA THR A 17 -38.16 -3.46 21.38
C THR A 17 -37.05 -2.99 22.32
N CYS A 18 -35.86 -2.66 21.79
CA CYS A 18 -34.88 -1.87 22.53
C CYS A 18 -34.77 -0.51 21.84
N ARG A 19 -35.42 0.46 22.47
CA ARG A 19 -35.41 1.89 22.18
C ARG A 19 -34.14 2.51 22.76
N GLU A 20 -33.75 3.62 22.15
CA GLU A 20 -32.54 4.43 22.25
C GLU A 20 -32.07 4.93 23.64
N SER A 21 -30.73 5.01 23.75
CA SER A 21 -29.88 6.11 24.28
C SER A 21 -29.84 6.42 25.79
N PRO A 22 -28.82 7.16 26.28
CA PRO A 22 -27.39 7.20 25.94
C PRO A 22 -26.51 7.13 27.22
N ILE A 23 -25.22 6.79 27.10
CA ILE A 23 -24.23 7.06 28.17
C ILE A 23 -23.11 7.92 27.58
N PRO A 24 -22.85 9.13 28.14
CA PRO A 24 -21.75 9.97 27.73
C PRO A 24 -20.47 9.46 28.40
N THR A 25 -19.49 9.05 27.60
CA THR A 25 -18.11 8.92 28.10
C THR A 25 -17.28 10.00 27.44
N SER A 26 -17.11 11.10 28.18
CA SER A 26 -16.06 12.08 27.96
C SER A 26 -14.72 11.35 27.89
N ILE A 27 -14.16 11.24 26.69
CA ILE A 27 -12.72 11.13 26.50
C ILE A 27 -12.31 12.29 25.61
N THR A 28 -12.07 13.41 26.27
CA THR A 28 -11.25 14.50 25.75
C THR A 28 -9.85 13.94 25.48
N VAL A 29 -9.52 13.70 24.21
CA VAL A 29 -8.12 13.71 23.77
C VAL A 29 -7.91 14.99 22.98
N PRO A 30 -7.15 15.96 23.50
CA PRO A 30 -6.70 17.10 22.72
C PRO A 30 -5.68 16.60 21.70
N GLN A 31 -5.95 16.78 20.40
CA GLN A 31 -4.94 16.69 19.35
C GLN A 31 -4.73 18.04 18.68
N ASP A 32 -4.48 19.07 19.48
CA ASP A 32 -3.61 20.16 19.05
C ASP A 32 -2.18 19.81 19.45
N LYS A 33 -1.43 19.28 18.49
CA LYS A 33 0.02 19.52 18.42
C LYS A 33 0.41 19.69 16.97
N GLU A 34 0.41 20.95 16.55
CA GLU A 34 1.36 21.45 15.58
C GLU A 34 2.74 20.84 15.88
N ARG A 35 3.16 19.91 15.04
CA ARG A 35 4.57 19.54 14.96
C ARG A 35 5.08 20.26 13.74
N GLY A 36 5.84 21.31 14.05
CA GLY A 36 6.34 22.30 13.13
C GLY A 36 6.81 21.74 11.81
N ASP A 37 6.65 22.61 10.81
CA ASP A 37 7.56 22.81 9.71
C ASP A 37 9.01 22.51 10.12
N ARG A 38 9.37 21.22 10.04
CA ARG A 38 10.74 20.79 10.03
C ARG A 38 11.08 20.79 8.57
N SER A 39 11.66 21.91 8.13
CA SER A 39 12.49 22.04 6.95
C SER A 39 13.09 20.68 6.62
N ARG A 40 12.48 19.99 5.65
CA ARG A 40 12.96 18.72 5.12
C ARG A 40 14.41 18.99 4.73
N PRO A 41 15.42 18.38 5.39
CA PRO A 41 16.80 18.61 4.98
C PRO A 41 16.88 18.21 3.50
N PRO A 42 17.61 18.97 2.67
CA PRO A 42 17.69 18.66 1.25
C PRO A 42 18.26 17.24 1.13
N ILE A 43 17.41 16.31 0.69
CA ILE A 43 17.65 14.86 0.57
C ILE A 43 18.82 14.56 -0.40
N ASN A 44 19.31 15.57 -1.11
CA ASN A 44 20.15 15.47 -2.29
C ASN A 44 21.61 15.06 -2.07
N LYS A 45 22.05 14.66 -0.87
CA LYS A 45 23.46 14.25 -0.67
C LYS A 45 23.71 12.87 -0.06
N LEU A 46 22.70 12.18 0.49
CA LEU A 46 22.91 10.86 1.10
C LEU A 46 22.16 9.72 0.42
N VAL A 47 21.17 10.03 -0.41
CA VAL A 47 20.32 9.01 -1.02
C VAL A 47 20.84 8.66 -2.41
N ASP A 48 20.92 7.37 -2.69
CA ASP A 48 21.35 6.86 -3.99
C ASP A 48 20.43 7.37 -5.11
N PRO A 49 20.98 8.11 -6.09
CA PRO A 49 20.18 8.73 -7.15
C PRO A 49 19.52 7.69 -8.05
N ASP A 50 20.13 6.51 -8.23
CA ASP A 50 19.55 5.43 -9.01
C ASP A 50 18.32 4.86 -8.28
N ALA A 51 18.39 4.69 -6.96
CA ALA A 51 17.23 4.23 -6.19
C ALA A 51 16.04 5.20 -6.29
N ILE A 52 16.30 6.52 -6.27
CA ILE A 52 15.27 7.53 -6.51
C ILE A 52 14.73 7.45 -7.94
N ALA A 53 15.61 7.29 -8.95
CA ALA A 53 15.21 7.17 -10.34
C ALA A 53 14.32 5.94 -10.56
N ALA A 54 14.66 4.79 -9.97
CA ALA A 54 13.84 3.58 -10.03
C ALA A 54 12.45 3.79 -9.41
N ILE A 55 12.36 4.49 -8.26
CA ILE A 55 11.08 4.86 -7.65
C ILE A 55 10.24 5.72 -8.61
N ARG A 56 10.84 6.78 -9.16
CA ARG A 56 10.16 7.70 -10.09
C ARG A 56 9.69 7.00 -11.35
N LEU A 57 10.48 6.06 -11.86
CA LEU A 57 10.16 5.27 -13.05
C LEU A 57 8.90 4.41 -12.82
N ILE A 58 8.81 3.72 -11.69
CA ILE A 58 7.60 2.96 -11.33
C ILE A 58 6.40 3.90 -11.10
N MET A 59 6.61 5.07 -10.50
CA MET A 59 5.53 6.06 -10.34
C MET A 59 4.98 6.50 -11.69
N ALA A 60 5.86 6.89 -12.61
CA ALA A 60 5.48 7.31 -13.96
C ALA A 60 4.76 6.20 -14.72
N HIS A 61 5.23 4.97 -14.63
CA HIS A 61 4.55 3.80 -15.20
C HIS A 61 3.13 3.64 -14.65
N ASN A 62 2.97 3.69 -13.32
CA ASN A 62 1.65 3.56 -12.67
C ASN A 62 0.69 4.70 -13.03
N ASP A 63 1.21 5.90 -13.22
CA ASP A 63 0.44 7.07 -13.65
C ASP A 63 -0.03 6.93 -15.11
N ALA A 64 0.83 6.44 -16.00
CA ALA A 64 0.52 6.20 -17.40
C ALA A 64 -0.38 4.96 -17.61
N THR A 65 -0.35 4.01 -16.69
CA THR A 65 -1.09 2.76 -16.79
C THR A 65 -2.57 2.95 -16.45
N THR A 66 -3.46 2.51 -17.33
CA THR A 66 -4.92 2.60 -17.14
C THR A 66 -5.46 1.47 -16.26
N LEU A 67 -5.03 0.23 -16.52
CA LEU A 67 -5.50 -0.96 -15.83
C LEU A 67 -4.86 -1.08 -14.45
N HIS A 68 -5.68 -1.15 -13.39
CA HIS A 68 -5.19 -1.28 -12.02
C HIS A 68 -4.29 -2.51 -11.81
N ARG A 69 -4.55 -3.60 -12.55
CA ARG A 69 -3.76 -4.82 -12.49
C ARG A 69 -2.35 -4.72 -13.08
N ASP A 70 -2.07 -3.70 -13.88
CA ASP A 70 -0.74 -3.53 -14.51
C ASP A 70 0.12 -2.52 -13.73
N LYS A 71 -0.41 -2.04 -12.59
CA LYS A 71 0.27 -1.14 -11.65
C LYS A 71 1.03 -1.95 -10.61
N TRP A 72 2.12 -1.38 -10.12
CA TRP A 72 2.99 -2.01 -9.15
C TRP A 72 3.07 -1.20 -7.86
N ARG A 73 2.85 -1.85 -6.72
CA ARG A 73 3.17 -1.22 -5.44
C ARG A 73 4.68 -1.09 -5.30
N ILE A 74 5.14 0.13 -5.08
CA ILE A 74 6.57 0.42 -4.89
C ILE A 74 6.98 -0.14 -3.52
N SER A 75 7.88 -1.13 -3.55
CA SER A 75 8.40 -1.87 -2.40
C SER A 75 9.83 -2.31 -2.67
N THR A 76 10.49 -2.94 -1.70
CA THR A 76 11.89 -3.36 -1.83
C THR A 76 12.12 -4.33 -2.98
N ASP A 77 11.20 -5.27 -3.22
CA ASP A 77 11.43 -6.33 -4.22
C ASP A 77 11.39 -5.81 -5.66
N PRO A 78 10.37 -5.04 -6.10
CA PRO A 78 10.38 -4.44 -7.43
C PRO A 78 11.56 -3.48 -7.65
N LEU A 79 11.95 -2.72 -6.63
CA LEU A 79 13.11 -1.82 -6.71
C LEU A 79 14.42 -2.60 -6.82
N ARG A 80 14.55 -3.75 -6.12
CA ARG A 80 15.73 -4.61 -6.22
C ARG A 80 15.89 -5.17 -7.63
N VAL A 81 14.79 -5.56 -8.28
CA VAL A 81 14.82 -6.07 -9.67
C VAL A 81 15.30 -4.99 -10.64
N LEU A 82 14.74 -3.77 -10.56
CA LEU A 82 15.19 -2.66 -11.41
C LEU A 82 16.64 -2.28 -11.16
N LEU A 83 17.04 -2.17 -9.90
CA LEU A 83 18.41 -1.79 -9.54
C LEU A 83 19.45 -2.89 -9.84
N ALA A 84 19.03 -4.15 -9.95
CA ALA A 84 19.90 -5.22 -10.40
C ALA A 84 20.35 -5.03 -11.86
N GLN A 85 19.54 -4.40 -12.71
CA GLN A 85 19.90 -4.11 -14.11
C GLN A 85 21.11 -3.17 -14.22
N VAL A 86 21.27 -2.26 -13.25
CA VAL A 86 22.38 -1.30 -13.18
C VAL A 86 23.48 -1.72 -12.21
N GLY A 87 23.41 -2.94 -11.65
CA GLY A 87 24.39 -3.48 -10.70
C GLY A 87 24.38 -2.82 -9.31
N LYS A 88 23.32 -2.11 -8.93
CA LYS A 88 23.21 -1.32 -7.67
C LYS A 88 22.13 -1.85 -6.73
N ASN A 89 22.02 -3.17 -6.55
CA ASN A 89 20.93 -3.85 -5.84
C ASN A 89 20.99 -3.81 -4.29
N THR A 90 21.69 -2.84 -3.69
CA THR A 90 21.96 -2.84 -2.25
C THR A 90 20.72 -2.46 -1.43
N THR A 91 20.21 -3.40 -0.63
CA THR A 91 19.02 -3.22 0.23
C THR A 91 19.07 -1.96 1.12
N PRO A 92 20.19 -1.60 1.78
CA PRO A 92 20.24 -0.40 2.62
C PRO A 92 19.90 0.88 1.86
N LYS A 93 20.45 1.05 0.65
CA LYS A 93 20.21 2.22 -0.19
C LYS A 93 18.77 2.31 -0.67
N ILE A 94 18.16 1.17 -0.98
CA ILE A 94 16.73 1.08 -1.34
C ILE A 94 15.87 1.56 -0.16
N MET A 95 16.18 1.09 1.05
CA MET A 95 15.43 1.49 2.25
C MET A 95 15.59 2.98 2.56
N GLU A 96 16.79 3.53 2.39
CA GLU A 96 17.04 4.97 2.56
C GLU A 96 16.25 5.80 1.55
N ALA A 97 16.23 5.40 0.28
CA ALA A 97 15.45 6.07 -0.76
C ALA A 97 13.94 6.00 -0.48
N MET A 98 13.43 4.82 -0.10
CA MET A 98 12.03 4.65 0.28
C MET A 98 11.67 5.50 1.51
N LYS A 99 12.56 5.59 2.50
CA LYS A 99 12.35 6.43 3.69
C LYS A 99 12.34 7.92 3.33
N ALA A 100 13.25 8.34 2.45
CA ALA A 100 13.34 9.72 1.99
C ALA A 100 12.11 10.16 1.18
N MET A 101 11.51 9.24 0.43
CA MET A 101 10.31 9.47 -0.39
C MET A 101 9.01 8.96 0.24
N LYS A 102 9.02 8.61 1.54
CA LYS A 102 7.91 7.90 2.18
C LYS A 102 6.56 8.58 1.96
N THR A 103 6.47 9.88 2.22
CA THR A 103 5.22 10.64 2.09
C THR A 103 4.68 10.59 0.65
N GLU A 104 5.55 10.81 -0.33
CA GLU A 104 5.19 10.77 -1.76
C GLU A 104 4.76 9.36 -2.18
N LEU A 105 5.41 8.32 -1.66
CA LEU A 105 5.05 6.92 -1.91
C LEU A 105 3.70 6.56 -1.30
N ASP A 106 3.44 6.98 -0.06
CA ASP A 106 2.18 6.71 0.63
C ASP A 106 1.00 7.39 -0.10
N GLU A 107 1.19 8.64 -0.54
CA GLU A 107 0.22 9.37 -1.38
C GLU A 107 -0.02 8.68 -2.73
N HIS A 108 1.05 8.25 -3.40
CA HIS A 108 0.97 7.53 -4.67
C HIS A 108 0.23 6.20 -4.53
N HIS A 109 0.53 5.43 -3.48
CA HIS A 109 -0.15 4.17 -3.21
C HIS A 109 -1.62 4.40 -2.91
N LYS A 110 -1.96 5.45 -2.14
CA LYS A 110 -3.35 5.82 -1.86
C LYS A 110 -4.10 6.24 -3.13
N LYS A 111 -3.50 7.09 -3.98
CA LYS A 111 -4.06 7.56 -5.26
C LYS A 111 -4.46 6.39 -6.16
N HIS A 112 -3.64 5.34 -6.21
CA HIS A 112 -3.88 4.20 -7.09
C HIS A 112 -4.50 2.98 -6.42
N GLY A 113 -4.82 3.03 -5.12
CA GLY A 113 -5.41 1.90 -4.38
C GLY A 113 -4.45 0.71 -4.20
N LEU A 114 -3.14 0.95 -4.11
CA LEU A 114 -2.11 -0.08 -4.06
C LEU A 114 -1.86 -0.57 -2.63
N GLY A 115 -2.61 -1.57 -2.20
CA GLY A 115 -2.46 -2.19 -0.88
C GLY A 115 -1.18 -3.03 -0.73
N GLN A 116 -0.80 -3.37 0.52
CA GLN A 116 0.47 -4.06 0.81
C GLN A 116 0.67 -5.38 0.05
N ARG A 117 -0.42 -6.09 -0.24
CA ARG A 117 -0.41 -7.39 -0.92
C ARG A 117 -0.59 -7.30 -2.44
N HIS A 118 -0.70 -6.09 -3.00
CA HIS A 118 -1.04 -5.88 -4.41
C HIS A 118 -0.10 -6.62 -5.39
N ASN A 119 1.20 -6.63 -5.10
CA ASN A 119 2.20 -7.29 -5.97
C ASN A 119 2.11 -8.82 -5.96
N ARG A 120 1.45 -9.45 -4.98
CA ARG A 120 1.31 -10.93 -4.94
C ARG A 120 0.43 -11.45 -6.08
N THR A 121 -0.46 -10.59 -6.58
CA THR A 121 -1.42 -10.91 -7.64
C THR A 121 -0.77 -10.91 -9.04
N HIS A 122 0.44 -10.34 -9.18
CA HIS A 122 1.07 -10.06 -10.49
C HIS A 122 2.08 -11.11 -10.95
N GLY A 123 2.15 -12.26 -10.27
CA GLY A 123 3.10 -13.32 -10.60
C GLY A 123 4.55 -13.02 -10.22
N GLY A 124 4.76 -12.08 -9.28
CA GLY A 124 6.07 -11.78 -8.68
C GLY A 124 6.74 -10.52 -9.21
N ALA A 125 7.68 -9.98 -8.45
CA ALA A 125 8.39 -8.74 -8.76
C ALA A 125 9.30 -8.84 -10.01
N GLU A 126 9.62 -10.04 -10.46
CA GLU A 126 10.55 -10.29 -11.58
C GLU A 126 10.06 -9.70 -12.90
N LYS A 127 8.73 -9.71 -13.13
CA LYS A 127 8.13 -9.16 -14.35
C LYS A 127 8.30 -7.64 -14.49
N ILE A 128 8.57 -6.93 -13.40
CA ILE A 128 8.73 -5.47 -13.50
C ILE A 128 9.96 -5.10 -14.32
N GLY A 129 11.03 -5.91 -14.27
CA GLY A 129 12.25 -5.65 -15.02
C GLY A 129 12.11 -5.88 -16.53
N GLU A 130 11.11 -6.67 -16.94
CA GLU A 130 10.76 -6.90 -18.35
C GLU A 130 9.90 -5.75 -18.91
N ILE A 131 9.08 -5.14 -18.05
CA ILE A 131 8.14 -4.08 -18.44
C ILE A 131 8.79 -2.69 -18.34
N ILE A 132 9.63 -2.50 -17.32
CA ILE A 132 10.25 -1.22 -16.96
C ILE A 132 11.76 -1.44 -16.99
N SER A 133 12.46 -0.68 -17.85
CA SER A 133 13.91 -0.76 -18.00
C SER A 133 14.60 0.49 -17.46
N MET A 134 15.68 0.28 -16.70
CA MET A 134 16.47 1.37 -16.12
C MET A 134 17.66 1.79 -17.00
N THR A 135 17.97 1.01 -18.04
CA THR A 135 19.19 1.16 -18.87
C THR A 135 19.08 2.17 -20.02
N GLU A 136 17.91 2.73 -20.31
CA GLU A 136 17.70 3.62 -21.48
C GLU A 136 17.81 5.13 -21.19
N ASN A 137 18.11 5.55 -19.96
CA ASN A 137 18.43 6.95 -19.67
C ASN A 137 19.92 7.22 -19.93
N LYS A 138 20.31 7.36 -21.20
CA LYS A 138 21.61 7.88 -21.63
C LYS A 138 21.45 9.11 -22.51
#